data_AF-A0A7C5TF54-F1
#
_entry.id   AF-A0A7C5TF54-F1
#
_cell.length_a   1.000
_cell.length_b   1.000
_cell.length_c   1.000
_cell.angle_alpha   90.00
_cell.angle_beta   90.00
_cell.angle_gamma   90.00
#
_symmetry.space_group_name_H-M   'P 1'
#
loop_
_entity.id
_entity.type
_entity.pdbx_description
1 polymer ?
#
loop_
_entity_poly.entity_id
_entity_poly.type
_entity_poly.pdbx_seq_one_letter_code
_entity_poly.pdbx_strand_id
1 'polypeptide(L)'
;MTQNYVARLKLLSIPKEYPEIDLIRMINYRAFESCVNNELRCVIMSLMARGMVLASDIANAINMSRTAIYRHLHSLRRNGLAVYRDGRFYVAARLFLVYDTSLNNDGSINLTIHSNKGGFVDENLGFVFVKGELCRCDVCAVKDECLSAVKGLAKRLDVKIRSEKPLEAFKEIVIEIVKRDVIHIVKDGYLIVKTPEEIEEQSISGS
;
A
#
# COMPACT_ATOMS: atom_id res chain seq x y z
N MET A 1 -5.84 -2.06 26.43
CA MET A 1 -4.74 -2.62 25.60
C MET A 1 -4.73 -2.11 24.15
N THR A 2 -5.87 -1.62 23.64
CA THR A 2 -6.10 -1.09 22.28
C THR A 2 -5.23 0.13 21.88
N GLN A 3 -4.85 0.99 22.82
CA GLN A 3 -4.11 2.22 22.52
C GLN A 3 -2.69 2.02 21.98
N ASN A 4 -2.03 0.89 22.27
CA ASN A 4 -0.59 0.75 21.98
C ASN A 4 -0.31 0.46 20.50
N TYR A 5 -1.16 -0.30 19.80
CA TYR A 5 -0.92 -0.63 18.39
C TYR A 5 -1.18 0.53 17.42
N VAL A 6 -2.19 1.37 17.68
CA VAL A 6 -2.48 2.56 16.84
C VAL A 6 -1.31 3.54 16.89
N ALA A 7 -0.71 3.73 18.08
CA ALA A 7 0.44 4.61 18.25
C ALA A 7 1.64 4.16 17.41
N ARG A 8 1.94 2.85 17.37
CA ARG A 8 3.03 2.30 16.54
C ARG A 8 2.78 2.46 15.05
N LEU A 9 1.55 2.21 14.59
CA LEU A 9 1.18 2.42 13.19
C LEU A 9 1.29 3.89 12.76
N LYS A 10 1.06 4.82 13.70
CA LYS A 10 1.29 6.26 13.48
C LYS A 10 2.77 6.65 13.40
N LEU A 11 3.71 5.75 13.70
CA LEU A 11 5.14 5.97 13.48
C LEU A 11 5.58 5.63 12.05
N LEU A 12 4.73 4.97 11.25
CA LEU A 12 5.06 4.67 9.87
C LEU A 12 5.17 5.96 9.05
N SER A 13 6.20 6.03 8.21
CA SER A 13 6.61 7.22 7.49
C SER A 13 5.58 7.65 6.45
N ILE A 14 5.32 8.95 6.37
CA ILE A 14 4.65 9.64 5.27
C ILE A 14 5.23 11.07 5.18
N PRO A 15 5.20 11.71 4.00
CA PRO A 15 5.58 13.12 3.88
C PRO A 15 4.73 14.01 4.80
N LYS A 16 5.31 15.08 5.35
CA LYS A 16 4.66 15.91 6.39
C LYS A 16 3.40 16.61 5.89
N GLU A 17 3.35 16.87 4.59
CA GLU A 17 2.28 17.58 3.89
C GLU A 17 1.12 16.65 3.50
N TYR A 18 1.18 15.37 3.87
CA TYR A 18 0.09 14.43 3.62
C TYR A 18 -1.11 14.73 4.53
N PRO A 19 -2.34 14.59 4.00
CA PRO A 19 -3.53 14.61 4.84
C PRO A 19 -3.55 13.38 5.76
N GLU A 20 -4.49 13.34 6.70
CA GLU A 20 -4.74 12.10 7.45
C GLU A 20 -5.18 10.99 6.47
N ILE A 21 -4.35 9.96 6.39
CA ILE A 21 -4.55 8.75 5.58
C ILE A 21 -4.67 7.52 6.47
N ASP A 22 -5.07 6.39 5.88
CA ASP A 22 -5.27 5.16 6.64
C ASP A 22 -3.94 4.63 7.20
N LEU A 23 -3.99 4.07 8.39
CA LEU A 23 -2.82 3.42 9.00
C LEU A 23 -2.52 2.10 8.29
N ILE A 24 -3.55 1.25 8.19
CA ILE A 24 -3.53 0.00 7.45
C ILE A 24 -4.68 0.06 6.45
N ARG A 25 -4.40 -0.28 5.19
CA ARG A 25 -5.45 -0.54 4.21
C ARG A 25 -5.31 -1.94 3.63
N MET A 26 -6.42 -2.66 3.61
CA MET A 26 -6.50 -4.00 3.04
C MET A 26 -6.95 -3.88 1.59
N ILE A 27 -6.19 -4.47 0.67
CA ILE A 27 -6.44 -4.41 -0.78
C ILE A 27 -6.70 -5.82 -1.29
N ASN A 28 -7.75 -6.00 -2.09
CA ASN A 28 -8.03 -7.30 -2.69
C ASN A 28 -6.88 -7.74 -3.61
N TYR A 29 -6.58 -9.03 -3.62
CA TYR A 29 -5.52 -9.65 -4.41
C TYR A 29 -5.51 -9.19 -5.87
N ARG A 30 -6.67 -9.17 -6.54
CA ARG A 30 -6.76 -8.77 -7.96
C ARG A 30 -6.43 -7.30 -8.17
N ALA A 31 -6.86 -6.44 -7.25
CA ALA A 31 -6.57 -5.00 -7.30
C ALA A 31 -5.07 -4.74 -7.08
N PHE A 32 -4.44 -5.47 -6.15
CA PHE A 32 -3.00 -5.42 -5.93
C PHE A 32 -2.22 -5.88 -7.17
N GLU A 33 -2.54 -7.05 -7.73
CA GLU A 33 -1.90 -7.60 -8.94
C GLU A 33 -2.04 -6.66 -10.14
N SER A 34 -3.21 -6.05 -10.33
CA SER A 34 -3.41 -5.04 -11.38
C SER A 34 -2.45 -3.85 -11.26
N CYS A 35 -2.09 -3.47 -10.03
CA CYS A 35 -1.10 -2.43 -9.80
C CYS A 35 0.33 -2.93 -10.05
N VAL A 36 0.74 -4.02 -9.39
CA VAL A 36 2.16 -4.43 -9.36
C VAL A 36 2.68 -4.99 -10.67
N ASN A 37 1.79 -5.46 -11.54
CA ASN A 37 2.09 -5.91 -12.90
C ASN A 37 2.24 -4.75 -13.90
N ASN A 38 2.04 -3.51 -13.46
CA ASN A 38 2.31 -2.32 -14.25
C ASN A 38 3.45 -1.51 -13.60
N GLU A 39 4.62 -1.50 -14.23
CA GLU A 39 5.81 -0.85 -13.69
C GLU A 39 5.63 0.66 -13.52
N LEU A 40 4.94 1.33 -14.46
CA LEU A 40 4.64 2.76 -14.36
C LEU A 40 3.79 3.07 -13.12
N ARG A 41 2.80 2.23 -12.78
CA ARG A 41 2.02 2.40 -11.54
C ARG A 41 2.89 2.24 -10.29
N CYS A 42 3.85 1.32 -10.33
CA CYS A 42 4.81 1.17 -9.22
C CYS A 42 5.67 2.44 -9.06
N VAL A 43 6.19 2.98 -10.17
CA VAL A 43 6.98 4.22 -10.17
C VAL A 43 6.15 5.41 -9.68
N ILE A 44 4.91 5.57 -10.16
CA ILE A 44 3.99 6.63 -9.73
C ILE A 44 3.73 6.55 -8.22
N MET A 45 3.47 5.35 -7.68
CA MET A 45 3.30 5.14 -6.25
C MET A 45 4.55 5.53 -5.45
N SER A 46 5.74 5.19 -5.95
CA SER A 46 7.00 5.60 -5.31
C SER A 46 7.23 7.10 -5.35
N LEU A 47 6.88 7.79 -6.44
CA LEU A 47 6.96 9.26 -6.52
C LEU A 47 5.97 9.92 -5.56
N MET A 48 4.72 9.45 -5.50
CA MET A 48 3.75 9.94 -4.54
C MET A 48 4.26 9.76 -3.11
N ALA A 49 4.76 8.57 -2.76
CA ALA A 49 5.33 8.29 -1.44
C ALA A 49 6.48 9.22 -1.04
N ARG A 50 7.18 9.80 -2.01
CA ARG A 50 8.24 10.82 -1.81
C ARG A 50 7.71 12.27 -1.78
N GLY A 51 6.40 12.47 -1.80
CA GLY A 51 5.76 13.79 -1.71
C GLY A 51 5.32 14.40 -3.03
N MET A 52 5.51 13.71 -4.16
CA MET A 52 5.07 14.21 -5.47
C MET A 52 3.57 13.94 -5.66
N VAL A 53 2.74 14.91 -5.27
CA VAL A 53 1.28 14.73 -5.15
C VAL A 53 0.47 15.37 -6.30
N LEU A 54 1.11 16.12 -7.19
CA LEU A 54 0.47 16.73 -8.35
C LEU A 54 0.71 15.88 -9.61
N ALA A 55 -0.35 15.67 -10.40
CA ALA A 55 -0.26 14.93 -11.66
C ALA A 55 0.70 15.57 -12.67
N SER A 56 0.86 16.91 -12.64
CA SER A 56 1.84 17.64 -13.45
C SER A 56 3.27 17.26 -13.09
N ASP A 57 3.58 17.16 -11.81
CA ASP A 57 4.94 16.92 -11.33
C ASP A 57 5.34 15.48 -11.64
N ILE A 58 4.40 14.54 -11.44
CA ILE A 58 4.56 13.13 -11.82
C ILE A 58 4.76 13.00 -13.34
N ALA A 59 3.97 13.72 -14.14
CA ALA A 59 4.10 13.73 -15.60
C ALA A 59 5.47 14.22 -16.06
N ASN A 60 5.96 15.31 -15.47
CA ASN A 60 7.28 15.85 -15.76
C ASN A 60 8.39 14.87 -15.35
N ALA A 61 8.27 14.25 -14.17
CA ALA A 61 9.28 13.32 -13.65
C ALA A 61 9.42 12.04 -14.47
N ILE A 62 8.32 11.54 -15.05
CA ILE A 62 8.29 10.32 -15.86
C ILE A 62 8.40 10.65 -17.37
N ASN A 63 8.42 11.93 -17.75
CA ASN A 63 8.39 12.40 -19.13
C ASN A 63 7.19 11.82 -19.93
N MET A 64 5.99 11.94 -19.36
CA MET A 64 4.74 11.46 -19.96
C MET A 64 3.68 12.57 -20.00
N SER A 65 2.69 12.43 -20.88
CA SER A 65 1.58 13.39 -20.90
C SER A 65 0.74 13.32 -19.62
N ARG A 66 0.25 14.48 -19.17
CA ARG A 66 -0.60 14.58 -17.98
C ARG A 66 -1.85 13.68 -18.07
N THR A 67 -2.47 13.59 -19.25
CA THR A 67 -3.62 12.71 -19.51
C THR A 67 -3.28 11.23 -19.32
N ALA A 68 -2.09 10.79 -19.76
CA ALA A 68 -1.66 9.42 -19.53
C ALA A 68 -1.46 9.14 -18.04
N ILE A 69 -0.85 10.07 -17.29
CA ILE A 69 -0.69 9.96 -15.84
C ILE A 69 -2.03 9.89 -15.11
N TYR A 70 -3.01 10.72 -15.48
CA TYR A 70 -4.35 10.66 -14.90
C TYR A 70 -4.98 9.26 -15.03
N ARG A 71 -4.84 8.58 -16.18
CA ARG A 71 -5.34 7.20 -16.33
C ARG A 71 -4.73 6.23 -15.32
N HIS A 72 -3.42 6.35 -15.05
CA HIS A 72 -2.76 5.53 -14.03
C HIS A 72 -3.19 5.90 -12.61
N LEU A 73 -3.29 7.19 -12.29
CA LEU A 73 -3.73 7.68 -10.98
C LEU A 73 -5.18 7.30 -10.68
N HIS A 74 -6.09 7.41 -11.64
CA HIS A 74 -7.47 6.95 -11.50
C HIS A 74 -7.55 5.44 -11.28
N SER A 75 -6.72 4.66 -11.98
CA SER A 75 -6.63 3.22 -11.77
C SER A 75 -6.11 2.87 -10.36
N LEU A 76 -5.08 3.56 -9.86
CA LEU A 76 -4.57 3.39 -8.50
C LEU A 76 -5.63 3.74 -7.45
N ARG A 77 -6.36 4.83 -7.67
CA ARG A 77 -7.44 5.29 -6.80
C ARG A 77 -8.61 4.31 -6.76
N ARG A 78 -9.09 3.87 -7.93
CA ARG A 78 -10.17 2.88 -8.06
C ARG A 78 -9.84 1.58 -7.34
N ASN A 79 -8.57 1.16 -7.38
CA ASN A 79 -8.08 -0.04 -6.71
C ASN A 79 -7.72 0.19 -5.23
N GLY A 80 -7.94 1.39 -4.69
CA GLY A 80 -7.75 1.72 -3.28
C GLY A 80 -6.31 2.04 -2.86
N LEU A 81 -5.34 2.06 -3.77
CA LEU A 81 -3.93 2.35 -3.45
C LEU A 81 -3.64 3.85 -3.29
N ALA A 82 -4.43 4.70 -3.96
CA ALA A 82 -4.32 6.15 -3.88
C ALA A 82 -5.63 6.78 -3.44
N VAL A 83 -5.55 8.00 -2.90
CA VAL A 83 -6.69 8.88 -2.64
C VAL A 83 -6.50 10.20 -3.34
N TYR A 84 -7.60 10.82 -3.76
CA TYR A 84 -7.60 12.16 -4.33
C TYR A 84 -8.26 13.13 -3.35
N ARG A 85 -7.56 14.20 -2.99
CA ARG A 85 -8.05 15.25 -2.07
C ARG A 85 -7.49 16.59 -2.50
N ASP A 86 -8.33 17.61 -2.52
CA ASP A 86 -7.92 19.01 -2.76
C ASP A 86 -7.02 19.20 -3.98
N GLY A 87 -7.37 18.57 -5.10
CA GLY A 87 -6.59 18.69 -6.34
C GLY A 87 -5.38 17.75 -6.44
N ARG A 88 -5.08 16.95 -5.41
CA ARG A 88 -3.82 16.21 -5.24
C ARG A 88 -4.05 14.72 -5.01
N PHE A 89 -3.07 13.91 -5.40
CA PHE A 89 -3.06 12.46 -5.21
C PHE A 89 -2.07 12.06 -4.13
N TYR A 90 -2.52 11.18 -3.24
CA TYR A 90 -1.72 10.69 -2.12
C TYR A 90 -1.75 9.17 -2.07
N VAL A 91 -0.68 8.55 -1.59
CA VAL A 91 -0.72 7.15 -1.17
C VAL A 91 -1.79 7.00 -0.08
N ALA A 92 -2.65 6.00 -0.22
CA ALA A 92 -3.87 5.94 0.59
C ALA A 92 -3.68 5.43 2.02
N ALA A 93 -2.56 4.74 2.28
CA ALA A 93 -2.27 4.17 3.58
C ALA A 93 -0.77 4.07 3.83
N ARG A 94 -0.39 3.87 5.10
CA ARG A 94 1.02 3.69 5.49
C ARG A 94 1.48 2.24 5.29
N LEU A 95 0.62 1.29 5.59
CA LEU A 95 0.82 -0.15 5.37
C LEU A 95 -0.35 -0.72 4.57
N PHE A 96 -0.02 -1.45 3.51
CA PHE A 96 -0.97 -2.18 2.68
C PHE A 96 -0.85 -3.67 2.91
N LEU A 97 -1.95 -4.30 3.28
CA LEU A 97 -2.07 -5.75 3.40
C LEU A 97 -2.91 -6.27 2.23
N VAL A 98 -2.49 -7.38 1.62
CA VAL A 98 -3.24 -7.98 0.52
C VAL A 98 -4.12 -9.09 1.04
N TYR A 99 -5.40 -9.09 0.65
CA TYR A 99 -6.34 -10.12 1.07
C TYR A 99 -7.09 -10.74 -0.11
N ASP A 100 -7.61 -11.94 0.11
CA ASP A 100 -8.64 -12.56 -0.71
C ASP A 100 -9.79 -13.03 0.19
N THR A 101 -10.95 -13.28 -0.42
CA THR A 101 -12.15 -13.74 0.30
C THR A 101 -12.74 -14.97 -0.34
N SER A 102 -13.15 -15.94 0.47
CA SER A 102 -14.01 -17.03 0.04
C SER A 102 -15.33 -17.01 0.81
N LEU A 103 -16.39 -17.43 0.12
CA LEU A 103 -17.72 -17.59 0.69
C LEU A 103 -17.92 -19.06 1.03
N ASN A 104 -18.24 -19.34 2.29
CA ASN A 104 -18.63 -20.67 2.73
C ASN A 104 -20.12 -20.90 2.49
N ASN A 105 -20.54 -22.16 2.46
CA ASN A 105 -21.93 -22.55 2.17
C ASN A 105 -22.95 -22.03 3.22
N ASP A 106 -22.49 -21.76 4.44
CA ASP A 106 -23.30 -21.21 5.54
C ASP A 106 -23.44 -19.67 5.47
N GLY A 107 -22.91 -19.05 4.42
CA GLY A 107 -22.91 -17.60 4.24
C GLY A 107 -21.76 -16.89 4.98
N SER A 108 -20.90 -17.61 5.71
CA SER A 108 -19.73 -17.00 6.34
C SER A 108 -18.64 -16.63 5.33
N ILE A 109 -17.95 -15.52 5.57
CA ILE A 109 -16.86 -15.03 4.71
C ILE A 109 -15.53 -15.32 5.39
N ASN A 110 -14.69 -16.10 4.72
CA ASN A 110 -13.30 -16.28 5.11
C ASN A 110 -12.45 -15.20 4.44
N LEU A 111 -11.79 -14.38 5.25
CA LEU A 111 -10.83 -13.39 4.76
C LEU A 111 -9.41 -13.92 4.99
N THR A 112 -8.67 -14.11 3.90
CA THR A 112 -7.29 -14.61 3.92
C THR A 112 -6.33 -13.49 3.59
N ILE A 113 -5.37 -13.21 4.47
CA ILE A 113 -4.33 -12.20 4.23
C ILE A 113 -3.06 -12.88 3.70
N HIS A 114 -2.58 -12.43 2.54
CA HIS A 114 -1.36 -12.92 1.91
C HIS A 114 -0.14 -12.26 2.56
N SER A 115 0.51 -12.97 3.49
CA SER A 115 1.67 -12.44 4.22
C SER A 115 2.88 -12.11 3.35
N ASN A 116 2.95 -12.69 2.16
CA ASN A 116 4.01 -12.47 1.20
C ASN A 116 3.74 -11.32 0.21
N LYS A 117 2.60 -10.64 0.31
CA LYS A 117 2.23 -9.54 -0.59
C LYS A 117 1.74 -8.31 0.18
N GLY A 118 2.10 -7.14 -0.32
CA GLY A 118 1.72 -5.88 0.32
C GLY A 118 2.63 -4.73 -0.10
N GLY A 119 2.62 -3.69 0.71
CA GLY A 119 3.56 -2.59 0.55
C GLY A 119 3.48 -1.58 1.66
N PHE A 120 4.50 -0.73 1.74
CA PHE A 120 4.59 0.29 2.78
C PHE A 120 5.42 1.47 2.28
N VAL A 121 5.25 2.61 2.93
CA VAL A 121 6.05 3.80 2.65
C VAL A 121 7.35 3.75 3.45
N ASP A 122 8.45 4.00 2.76
CA ASP A 122 9.79 4.17 3.29
C ASP A 122 10.37 5.52 2.83
N GLU A 123 11.09 6.20 3.73
CA GLU A 123 11.60 7.55 3.48
C GLU A 123 12.67 7.59 2.40
N ASN A 124 13.47 6.52 2.26
CA ASN A 124 14.57 6.46 1.31
C ASN A 124 14.12 5.84 0.00
N LEU A 125 13.39 4.73 0.06
CA LEU A 125 12.98 3.99 -1.12
C LEU A 125 11.71 4.56 -1.77
N GLY A 126 10.91 5.35 -1.06
CA GLY A 126 9.57 5.72 -1.49
C GLY A 126 8.58 4.60 -1.15
N PHE A 127 7.82 4.10 -2.13
CA PHE A 127 6.90 3.00 -1.88
C PHE A 127 7.57 1.65 -2.12
N VAL A 128 7.62 0.80 -1.10
CA VAL A 128 8.17 -0.55 -1.18
C VAL A 128 7.04 -1.52 -1.49
N PHE A 129 7.03 -2.10 -2.70
CA PHE A 129 6.13 -3.18 -3.06
C PHE A 129 6.75 -4.54 -2.72
N VAL A 130 6.04 -5.34 -1.93
CA VAL A 130 6.38 -6.75 -1.71
C VAL A 130 5.46 -7.59 -2.57
N LYS A 131 6.02 -8.17 -3.64
CA LYS A 131 5.28 -8.82 -4.74
C LYS A 131 5.26 -10.36 -4.63
N GLY A 132 5.55 -10.91 -3.46
CA GLY A 132 5.71 -12.35 -3.24
C GLY A 132 6.79 -12.95 -4.13
N GLU A 133 6.43 -13.96 -4.90
CA GLU A 133 7.29 -14.76 -5.77
C GLU A 133 7.93 -13.93 -6.90
N LEU A 134 7.34 -12.79 -7.25
CA LEU A 134 7.92 -11.85 -8.22
C LEU A 134 9.13 -11.10 -7.63
N CYS A 135 9.29 -11.06 -6.31
CA CYS A 135 10.49 -10.52 -5.67
C CYS A 135 11.65 -11.52 -5.80
N ARG A 136 12.48 -11.35 -6.83
CA ARG A 136 13.71 -12.13 -7.02
C ARG A 136 14.85 -11.61 -6.16
N CYS A 137 14.72 -11.70 -4.84
CA CYS A 137 15.67 -11.12 -3.87
C CYS A 137 17.10 -11.63 -4.02
N ASP A 138 17.31 -12.84 -4.55
CA ASP A 138 18.64 -13.44 -4.68
C ASP A 138 19.51 -12.78 -5.76
N VAL A 139 18.89 -12.08 -6.73
CA VAL A 139 19.58 -11.38 -7.83
C VAL A 139 19.26 -9.89 -7.88
N CYS A 140 18.60 -9.36 -6.85
CA CYS A 140 18.14 -7.99 -6.82
C CYS A 140 19.26 -7.04 -6.36
N ALA A 141 19.57 -6.04 -7.18
CA ALA A 141 20.62 -5.07 -6.88
C ALA A 141 20.33 -4.18 -5.66
N VAL A 142 19.05 -4.04 -5.28
CA VAL A 142 18.60 -3.21 -4.15
C VAL A 142 18.16 -4.04 -2.94
N LYS A 143 18.65 -5.27 -2.83
CA LYS A 143 18.25 -6.23 -1.79
C LYS A 143 18.56 -5.71 -0.39
N ASP A 144 19.73 -5.12 -0.19
CA ASP A 144 20.20 -4.71 1.13
C ASP A 144 19.44 -3.47 1.63
N GLU A 145 19.14 -2.53 0.73
CA GLU A 145 18.27 -1.39 1.01
C GLU A 145 16.85 -1.85 1.33
N CYS A 146 16.33 -2.85 0.58
CA CYS A 146 15.02 -3.42 0.86
C CYS A 146 15.00 -4.15 2.22
N LEU A 147 16.04 -4.90 2.56
CA LEU A 147 16.17 -5.52 3.89
C LEU A 147 16.21 -4.48 5.00
N SER A 148 16.97 -3.40 4.79
CA SER A 148 17.06 -2.27 5.73
C SER A 148 15.69 -1.61 5.93
N ALA A 149 14.94 -1.36 4.85
CA ALA A 149 13.59 -0.80 4.91
C ALA A 149 12.62 -1.73 5.67
N VAL A 150 12.67 -3.04 5.41
CA VAL A 150 11.84 -4.04 6.12
C VAL A 150 12.23 -4.13 7.61
N LYS A 151 13.52 -4.08 7.96
CA LYS A 151 13.99 -4.01 9.35
C LYS A 151 13.54 -2.72 10.04
N GLY A 152 13.59 -1.59 9.33
CA GLY A 152 13.07 -0.31 9.80
C GLY A 152 11.56 -0.37 10.07
N LEU A 153 10.80 -0.99 9.17
CA LEU A 153 9.37 -1.26 9.34
C LEU A 153 9.11 -2.10 10.60
N ALA A 154 9.81 -3.23 10.76
CA ALA A 154 9.68 -4.11 11.91
C ALA A 154 9.94 -3.37 13.23
N LYS A 155 11.00 -2.56 13.28
CA LYS A 155 11.34 -1.74 14.46
C LYS A 155 10.24 -0.76 14.82
N ARG A 156 9.70 0.00 13.85
CA ARG A 156 8.60 0.95 14.09
C ARG A 156 7.32 0.27 14.58
N LEU A 157 7.08 -0.95 14.11
CA LEU A 157 5.93 -1.76 14.47
C LEU A 157 6.12 -2.59 15.75
N ASP A 158 7.30 -2.53 16.36
CA ASP A 158 7.71 -3.39 17.48
C ASP A 158 7.46 -4.88 17.17
N VAL A 159 7.98 -5.34 16.04
CA VAL A 159 7.94 -6.75 15.62
C VAL A 159 9.35 -7.29 15.56
N LYS A 160 9.56 -8.45 16.19
CA LYS A 160 10.84 -9.17 16.12
C LYS A 160 10.85 -10.02 14.87
N ILE A 161 11.82 -9.77 13.99
CA ILE A 161 12.08 -10.59 12.80
C ILE A 161 13.41 -11.32 12.94
N ARG A 162 13.50 -12.51 12.35
CA ARG A 162 14.68 -13.37 12.38
C ARG A 162 15.33 -13.53 11.01
N SER A 163 14.55 -13.37 9.95
CA SER A 163 15.04 -13.56 8.59
C SER A 163 15.93 -12.41 8.10
N GLU A 164 17.00 -12.80 7.39
CA GLU A 164 17.89 -11.91 6.64
C GLU A 164 17.50 -11.80 5.14
N LYS A 165 16.39 -12.40 4.74
CA LYS A 165 15.82 -12.25 3.39
C LYS A 165 14.66 -11.25 3.44
N PRO A 166 14.64 -10.17 2.62
CA PRO A 166 13.61 -9.14 2.69
C PRO A 166 12.17 -9.67 2.64
N LEU A 167 11.90 -10.60 1.71
CA LEU A 167 10.56 -11.17 1.54
C LEU A 167 10.12 -11.97 2.77
N GLU A 168 10.97 -12.84 3.29
CA GLU A 168 10.65 -13.66 4.47
C GLU A 168 10.53 -12.80 5.73
N ALA A 169 11.40 -11.79 5.89
CA ALA A 169 11.31 -10.82 6.98
C ALA A 169 9.98 -10.05 6.93
N PHE A 170 9.52 -9.65 5.74
CA PHE A 170 8.21 -9.01 5.59
C PHE A 170 7.06 -9.96 5.93
N LYS A 171 7.12 -11.24 5.52
CA LYS A 171 6.11 -12.24 5.90
C LYS A 171 5.98 -12.36 7.41
N GLU A 172 7.09 -12.38 8.15
CA GLU A 172 7.09 -12.40 9.62
C GLU A 172 6.37 -11.17 10.20
N ILE A 173 6.61 -9.98 9.64
CA ILE A 173 5.91 -8.74 10.05
C ILE A 173 4.40 -8.89 9.83
N VAL A 174 3.96 -9.28 8.64
CA VAL A 174 2.53 -9.35 8.33
C VAL A 174 1.84 -10.39 9.20
N ILE A 175 2.43 -11.57 9.41
CA ILE A 175 1.84 -12.61 10.27
C ILE A 175 1.64 -12.08 11.70
N GLU A 176 2.64 -11.40 12.25
CA GLU A 176 2.56 -10.85 13.61
C GLU A 176 1.52 -9.73 13.70
N ILE A 177 1.53 -8.78 12.77
CA ILE A 177 0.57 -7.65 12.75
C ILE A 177 -0.86 -8.13 12.57
N VAL A 178 -1.09 -9.16 11.75
CA VAL A 178 -2.43 -9.72 11.58
C VAL A 178 -2.94 -10.33 12.88
N LYS A 179 -2.12 -11.16 13.53
CA LYS A 179 -2.47 -11.84 14.80
C LYS A 179 -2.62 -10.88 15.97
N ARG A 180 -1.76 -9.87 16.04
CA ARG A 180 -1.66 -8.97 17.19
C ARG A 180 -2.56 -7.74 17.06
N ASP A 181 -2.61 -7.12 15.88
CA ASP A 181 -3.21 -5.80 15.70
C ASP A 181 -4.49 -5.86 14.85
N VAL A 182 -4.44 -6.42 13.64
CA VAL A 182 -5.59 -6.42 12.69
C VAL A 182 -6.80 -7.15 13.26
N ILE A 183 -6.61 -8.33 13.88
CA ILE A 183 -7.74 -9.07 14.45
C ILE A 183 -8.48 -8.28 15.53
N HIS A 184 -7.78 -7.48 16.32
CA HIS A 184 -8.39 -6.64 17.35
C HIS A 184 -9.06 -5.41 16.74
N ILE A 185 -8.45 -4.80 15.71
CA ILE A 185 -9.08 -3.71 14.94
C ILE A 185 -10.43 -4.17 14.38
N VAL A 186 -10.49 -5.39 13.85
CA VAL A 186 -11.73 -5.96 13.27
C VAL A 186 -12.73 -6.35 14.35
N LYS A 187 -12.29 -6.98 15.45
CA LYS A 187 -13.18 -7.44 16.54
C LYS A 187 -13.78 -6.29 17.36
N ASP A 188 -12.97 -5.28 17.66
CA ASP A 188 -13.35 -4.19 18.58
C ASP A 188 -13.85 -2.95 17.82
N GLY A 189 -13.67 -2.91 16.50
CA GLY A 189 -14.00 -1.78 15.64
C GLY A 189 -15.11 -2.08 14.64
N TYR A 190 -15.01 -1.45 13.47
CA TYR A 190 -15.94 -1.65 12.36
C TYR A 190 -15.17 -1.74 11.04
N LEU A 191 -15.74 -2.47 10.08
CA LEU A 191 -15.25 -2.56 8.71
C LEU A 191 -16.13 -1.69 7.80
N ILE A 192 -15.50 -0.88 6.95
CA ILE A 192 -16.21 -0.13 5.91
C ILE A 192 -16.11 -0.92 4.60
N VAL A 193 -17.25 -1.37 4.08
CA VAL A 193 -17.35 -1.98 2.75
C VAL A 193 -17.64 -0.89 1.73
N LYS A 194 -16.78 -0.77 0.72
CA LYS A 194 -16.92 0.21 -0.36
C LYS A 194 -16.97 -0.51 -1.69
N THR A 195 -17.78 0.01 -2.61
CA THR A 195 -17.62 -0.32 -4.02
C THR A 195 -16.36 0.36 -4.56
N PRO A 196 -15.65 -0.25 -5.52
CA PRO A 196 -14.66 0.48 -6.31
C PRO A 196 -15.37 1.67 -6.95
N GLU A 197 -14.86 2.88 -6.77
CA GLU A 197 -15.48 4.07 -7.34
C GLU A 197 -15.62 3.93 -8.85
N GLU A 198 -16.85 4.09 -9.36
CA GLU A 198 -17.10 4.23 -10.79
C GLU A 198 -16.41 5.51 -11.26
N ILE A 199 -15.76 5.43 -12.43
CA ILE A 199 -15.17 6.61 -13.04
C ILE A 199 -16.36 7.36 -13.66
N GLU A 200 -16.89 8.36 -12.96
CA GLU A 200 -17.58 9.43 -13.67
C GLU A 200 -16.53 10.07 -14.57
N GLU A 201 -16.60 9.77 -15.87
CA GLU A 201 -15.93 10.56 -16.89
C GLU A 201 -16.52 11.95 -16.82
N GLN A 202 -15.97 12.80 -15.95
CA GLN A 202 -16.15 14.24 -16.10
C GLN A 202 -15.50 14.59 -17.44
N SER A 203 -16.37 14.74 -18.43
CA SER A 203 -16.10 15.32 -19.72
C SER A 203 -15.14 16.48 -19.54
N ILE A 204 -13.90 16.28 -20.00
CA ILE A 204 -12.99 17.37 -20.30
C ILE A 204 -13.57 18.03 -21.55
N SER A 205 -14.65 18.78 -21.36
CA SER A 205 -15.24 19.70 -22.31
C SER A 205 -15.21 21.08 -21.67
N GLY A 206 -14.07 21.74 -21.81
CA GLY A 206 -13.94 23.20 -21.87
C GLY A 206 -12.97 23.43 -23.02
N SER A 207 -13.44 23.82 -24.21
CA SER A 207 -13.86 25.20 -24.57
C SER A 207 -12.72 26.18 -24.31
#